data_AF-A0A8X7T097-F1
#
_entry.id   AF-A0A8X7T097-F1
#
_cell.length_a   1.000
_cell.length_b   1.000
_cell.length_c   1.000
_cell.angle_alpha   90.00
_cell.angle_beta   90.00
_cell.angle_gamma   90.00
#
_symmetry.space_group_name_H-M   'P 1'
#
loop_
_entity.id
_entity.type
_entity.pdbx_description
1 polymer ?
#
loop_
_entity_poly.entity_id
_entity_poly.type
_entity_poly.pdbx_seq_one_letter_code
_entity_poly.pdbx_strand_id
1 'polypeptide(L)'
;MGFSFGKYDDICDTVALVVCPLLGSNGMGLEPACYSRNVEIGGTIIFEPATCFVHIAALIMTTIMVYHVRSKYTAVGRKEIVLFFYLYALSEILAIFLDSAIIPTYSQVYLWFTAVYVGLSTAIFWCLLVNGFVGFQFAEDGTPQSLWFLRLSSLVFFGVGFFISTATFKGIAGMSPTSQAGLYIVQLIFPIVCVLIYVFLQVVLVIRTLDDRWPLGDIAFGALFFAAGCILMFAFSDQICEGAKHYLDGTFFGVLCMLLAVMMVYKYWDSITKEDLEFSVGSKSAVWEVKDPLLGPGGAGSEFDNQSSAGGGGGGGGGDRSMPGRLAAPGQKMGYPPNNGAGGYAGGGGY
;
A
#
# COMPACT_ATOMS: atom_id res chain seq x y z
N MET A 1 -16.64 -28.02 19.74
CA MET A 1 -17.10 -26.72 19.18
C MET A 1 -17.67 -26.96 17.79
N GLY A 2 -18.77 -26.30 17.44
CA GLY A 2 -19.37 -26.42 16.10
C GLY A 2 -20.07 -25.13 15.74
N PHE A 3 -19.43 -24.31 14.90
CA PHE A 3 -19.88 -22.96 14.57
C PHE A 3 -21.34 -22.91 14.10
N SER A 4 -22.20 -22.25 14.86
CA SER A 4 -23.57 -22.00 14.45
C SER A 4 -23.63 -20.84 13.45
N PHE A 5 -24.09 -21.12 12.21
CA PHE A 5 -24.14 -20.12 11.15
C PHE A 5 -24.96 -18.89 11.55
N GLY A 6 -24.37 -17.70 11.43
CA GLY A 6 -25.05 -16.43 11.70
C GLY A 6 -25.11 -16.04 13.18
N LYS A 7 -24.44 -16.79 14.06
CA LYS A 7 -24.26 -16.46 15.49
C LYS A 7 -22.79 -16.18 15.80
N TYR A 8 -22.59 -15.33 16.81
CA TYR A 8 -21.28 -15.00 17.37
C TYR A 8 -21.00 -15.69 18.70
N ASP A 9 -22.00 -16.36 19.31
CA ASP A 9 -21.86 -17.03 20.61
C ASP A 9 -20.59 -17.91 20.67
N ASP A 10 -20.44 -18.88 19.75
CA ASP A 10 -19.27 -19.78 19.68
C ASP A 10 -17.96 -19.06 19.28
N ILE A 11 -18.05 -17.95 18.54
CA ILE A 11 -16.87 -17.25 18.00
C ILE A 11 -16.28 -16.34 19.09
N CYS A 12 -17.13 -15.59 19.78
CA CYS A 12 -16.73 -14.69 20.85
C CYS A 12 -16.27 -15.43 22.11
N ASP A 13 -16.75 -16.67 22.34
CA ASP A 13 -16.25 -17.56 23.38
C ASP A 13 -14.76 -17.96 23.12
N THR A 14 -14.40 -18.21 21.85
CA THR A 14 -13.04 -18.61 21.46
C THR A 14 -12.07 -17.43 21.21
N VAL A 15 -12.54 -16.27 20.77
CA VAL A 15 -11.66 -15.15 20.40
C VAL A 15 -12.21 -13.76 20.74
N ALA A 16 -11.35 -12.93 21.33
CA ALA A 16 -11.60 -11.52 21.62
C ALA A 16 -11.72 -10.68 20.33
N LEU A 17 -12.92 -10.59 19.74
CA LEU A 17 -13.17 -9.63 18.65
C LEU A 17 -13.68 -8.30 19.21
N VAL A 18 -13.25 -7.18 18.63
CA VAL A 18 -13.79 -5.83 18.89
C VAL A 18 -15.31 -5.67 18.76
N VAL A 19 -16.00 -6.64 18.14
CA VAL A 19 -17.47 -6.66 18.02
C VAL A 19 -18.15 -7.38 19.19
N CYS A 20 -17.46 -8.30 19.88
CA CYS A 20 -18.04 -9.16 20.92
C CYS A 20 -18.62 -8.39 22.12
N PRO A 21 -17.98 -7.31 22.64
CA PRO A 21 -18.55 -6.51 23.72
C PRO A 21 -19.87 -5.80 23.38
N LEU A 22 -20.23 -5.69 22.09
CA LEU A 22 -21.46 -5.05 21.60
C LEU A 22 -22.55 -6.05 21.19
N LEU A 23 -22.28 -7.35 21.33
CA LEU A 23 -23.15 -8.46 20.96
C LEU A 23 -23.63 -9.17 22.22
N GLY A 24 -24.79 -9.84 22.17
CA GLY A 24 -25.30 -10.63 23.30
C GLY A 24 -26.71 -10.24 23.76
N SER A 25 -27.22 -10.96 24.75
CA SER A 25 -28.54 -10.71 25.34
C SER A 25 -28.45 -9.80 26.58
N ASN A 26 -29.47 -8.96 26.79
CA ASN A 26 -29.58 -8.04 27.94
C ASN A 26 -28.50 -6.95 28.04
N GLY A 27 -27.71 -6.70 26.99
CA GLY A 27 -26.70 -5.62 26.97
C GLY A 27 -25.45 -5.92 27.80
N MET A 28 -25.29 -7.14 28.29
CA MET A 28 -24.00 -7.68 28.75
C MET A 28 -23.33 -8.30 27.51
N GLY A 29 -22.14 -7.81 27.18
CA GLY A 29 -21.39 -8.23 25.98
C GLY A 29 -21.01 -9.72 26.01
N LEU A 30 -20.68 -10.29 24.85
CA LEU A 30 -20.04 -11.60 24.78
C LEU A 30 -18.55 -11.46 25.17
N GLU A 31 -18.08 -12.34 26.04
CA GLU A 31 -16.68 -12.41 26.50
C GLU A 31 -16.04 -13.76 26.11
N PRO A 32 -14.72 -13.80 25.84
CA PRO A 32 -14.00 -15.03 25.54
C PRO A 32 -13.63 -15.81 26.81
N ALA A 33 -13.63 -17.14 26.71
CA ALA A 33 -13.18 -18.05 27.75
C ALA A 33 -11.70 -17.85 28.11
N CYS A 34 -10.87 -17.47 27.13
CA CYS A 34 -9.44 -17.19 27.33
C CYS A 34 -8.98 -15.98 26.51
N TYR A 35 -8.30 -15.03 27.17
CA TYR A 35 -7.69 -13.85 26.53
C TYR A 35 -6.32 -13.51 27.15
N SER A 36 -5.51 -12.73 26.44
CA SER A 36 -4.21 -12.25 26.93
C SER A 36 -4.33 -11.34 28.15
N ARG A 37 -3.42 -11.51 29.12
CA ARG A 37 -3.46 -10.81 30.40
C ARG A 37 -3.25 -9.30 30.23
N ASN A 38 -4.21 -8.55 30.74
CA ASN A 38 -4.14 -7.09 30.80
C ASN A 38 -2.95 -6.59 31.64
N VAL A 39 -2.34 -5.50 31.18
CA VAL A 39 -1.21 -4.84 31.86
C VAL A 39 -1.64 -3.45 32.31
N GLU A 40 -1.44 -3.15 33.59
CA GLU A 40 -1.68 -1.82 34.13
C GLU A 40 -0.43 -0.95 33.98
N ILE A 41 -0.56 0.18 33.26
CA ILE A 41 0.49 1.18 33.10
C ILE A 41 -0.07 2.53 33.59
N GLY A 42 0.52 3.09 34.65
CA GLY A 42 0.19 4.42 35.13
C GLY A 42 -1.27 4.63 35.58
N GLY A 43 -1.94 3.59 36.05
CA GLY A 43 -3.37 3.62 36.40
C GLY A 43 -4.33 3.46 35.22
N THR A 44 -3.82 3.14 34.02
CA THR A 44 -4.62 2.71 32.87
C THR A 44 -4.41 1.22 32.62
N ILE A 45 -5.49 0.46 32.45
CA ILE A 45 -5.46 -0.97 32.13
C ILE A 45 -5.47 -1.10 30.61
N ILE A 46 -4.40 -1.66 30.05
CA ILE A 46 -4.27 -1.95 28.63
C ILE A 46 -4.62 -3.42 28.40
N PHE A 47 -5.59 -3.66 27.54
CA PHE A 47 -5.93 -5.00 27.04
C PHE A 47 -4.99 -5.41 25.90
N GLU A 48 -4.82 -6.72 25.69
CA GLU A 48 -4.09 -7.33 24.57
C GLU A 48 -2.79 -6.60 24.13
N PRO A 49 -1.86 -6.30 25.06
CA PRO A 49 -0.71 -5.45 24.77
C PRO A 49 0.22 -6.06 23.70
N ALA A 50 0.29 -7.39 23.62
CA ALA A 50 1.05 -8.10 22.59
C ALA A 50 0.52 -7.81 21.18
N THR A 51 -0.80 -7.88 20.98
CA THR A 51 -1.49 -7.62 19.71
C THR A 51 -1.33 -6.14 19.30
N CYS A 52 -1.40 -5.22 20.26
CA CYS A 52 -1.12 -3.79 20.06
C CYS A 52 0.30 -3.53 19.48
N PHE A 53 1.34 -4.26 19.94
CA PHE A 53 2.68 -4.15 19.34
C PHE A 53 2.73 -4.64 17.88
N VAL A 54 1.93 -5.64 17.51
CA VAL A 54 1.85 -6.13 16.11
C VAL A 54 1.20 -5.07 15.21
N HIS A 55 0.14 -4.40 15.67
CA HIS A 55 -0.46 -3.29 14.92
C HIS A 55 0.51 -2.11 14.70
N ILE A 56 1.31 -1.77 15.72
CA ILE A 56 2.38 -0.75 15.57
C ILE A 56 3.41 -1.19 14.52
N ALA A 57 3.84 -2.45 14.55
CA ALA A 57 4.72 -3.00 13.52
C ALA A 57 4.07 -2.99 12.12
N ALA A 58 2.78 -3.30 12.03
CA ALA A 58 2.00 -3.26 10.79
C ALA A 58 1.93 -1.85 10.19
N LEU A 59 1.74 -0.81 11.01
CA LEU A 59 1.77 0.58 10.58
C LEU A 59 3.15 1.02 10.05
N ILE A 60 4.23 0.62 10.73
CA ILE A 60 5.61 0.89 10.28
C ILE A 60 5.86 0.21 8.93
N MET A 61 5.55 -1.08 8.81
CA MET A 61 5.72 -1.83 7.57
C MET A 61 4.86 -1.27 6.43
N THR A 62 3.61 -0.89 6.70
CA THR A 62 2.72 -0.27 5.71
C THR A 62 3.26 1.07 5.22
N THR A 63 3.85 1.86 6.12
CA THR A 63 4.50 3.14 5.75
C THR A 63 5.69 2.91 4.81
N ILE A 64 6.52 1.88 5.08
CA ILE A 64 7.66 1.50 4.22
C ILE A 64 7.16 1.02 2.85
N MET A 65 6.14 0.15 2.81
CA MET A 65 5.54 -0.33 1.57
C MET A 65 4.98 0.83 0.72
N VAL A 66 4.21 1.74 1.31
CA VAL A 66 3.69 2.94 0.63
C VAL A 66 4.83 3.82 0.08
N TYR A 67 5.93 3.98 0.81
CA TYR A 67 7.09 4.72 0.34
C TYR A 67 7.71 4.08 -0.92
N HIS A 68 7.90 2.76 -0.93
CA HIS A 68 8.42 2.03 -2.10
C HIS A 68 7.46 2.07 -3.30
N VAL A 69 6.16 1.85 -3.11
CA VAL A 69 5.16 1.96 -4.20
C VAL A 69 5.18 3.34 -4.82
N ARG A 70 5.30 4.40 -4.01
CA ARG A 70 5.35 5.79 -4.49
C ARG A 70 6.67 6.18 -5.16
N SER A 71 7.74 5.40 -5.00
CA SER A 71 9.04 5.65 -5.63
C SER A 71 9.10 5.18 -7.09
N LYS A 72 8.22 4.24 -7.51
CA LYS A 72 8.06 3.83 -8.92
C LYS A 72 7.28 4.87 -9.72
N TYR A 73 7.75 5.22 -10.92
CA TYR A 73 7.16 6.29 -11.73
C TYR A 73 6.10 5.82 -12.74
N THR A 74 6.26 4.62 -13.31
CA THR A 74 5.46 4.08 -14.43
C THR A 74 4.67 2.81 -14.10
N ALA A 75 4.75 2.32 -12.86
CA ALA A 75 4.11 1.09 -12.41
C ALA A 75 2.58 1.07 -12.54
N VAL A 76 2.06 -0.03 -13.10
CA VAL A 76 0.63 -0.35 -13.23
C VAL A 76 -0.01 -0.60 -11.86
N GLY A 77 -1.22 -0.10 -11.65
CA GLY A 77 -2.00 -0.23 -10.42
C GLY A 77 -1.45 0.57 -9.24
N ARG A 78 -0.46 1.43 -9.45
CA ARG A 78 0.26 2.14 -8.38
C ARG A 78 -0.63 3.04 -7.54
N LYS A 79 -1.64 3.71 -8.12
CA LYS A 79 -2.51 4.65 -7.39
C LYS A 79 -3.65 3.90 -6.67
N GLU A 80 -4.02 2.77 -7.24
CA GLU A 80 -5.06 1.83 -6.87
C GLU A 80 -4.62 1.02 -5.65
N ILE A 81 -3.42 0.43 -5.67
CA ILE A 81 -2.85 -0.34 -4.55
C ILE A 81 -2.46 0.56 -3.37
N VAL A 82 -2.09 1.82 -3.63
CA VAL A 82 -1.86 2.81 -2.57
C VAL A 82 -3.13 3.11 -1.79
N LEU A 83 -4.32 3.06 -2.41
CA LEU A 83 -5.57 3.22 -1.65
C LEU A 83 -5.80 2.01 -0.72
N PHE A 84 -5.51 0.80 -1.17
CA PHE A 84 -5.57 -0.40 -0.31
C PHE A 84 -4.67 -0.23 0.93
N PHE A 85 -3.40 0.18 0.77
CA PHE A 85 -2.51 0.42 1.91
C PHE A 85 -2.96 1.60 2.80
N TYR A 86 -3.57 2.65 2.26
CA TYR A 86 -4.12 3.74 3.09
C TYR A 86 -5.36 3.31 3.89
N LEU A 87 -6.24 2.50 3.31
CA LEU A 87 -7.37 1.93 4.05
C LEU A 87 -6.88 0.98 5.15
N TYR A 88 -5.90 0.13 4.85
CA TYR A 88 -5.26 -0.76 5.82
C TYR A 88 -4.58 0.01 6.96
N ALA A 89 -3.78 1.04 6.66
CA ALA A 89 -3.19 1.89 7.69
C ALA A 89 -4.25 2.57 8.60
N LEU A 90 -5.39 2.97 8.02
CA LEU A 90 -6.49 3.56 8.80
C LEU A 90 -7.21 2.52 9.69
N SER A 91 -7.40 1.28 9.23
CA SER A 91 -7.97 0.22 10.07
C SER A 91 -7.03 -0.20 11.19
N GLU A 92 -5.72 -0.29 10.93
CA GLU A 92 -4.69 -0.62 11.94
C GLU A 92 -4.60 0.45 13.05
N ILE A 93 -4.72 1.75 12.69
CA ILE A 93 -4.81 2.83 13.69
C ILE A 93 -6.05 2.65 14.59
N LEU A 94 -7.19 2.24 14.03
CA LEU A 94 -8.43 2.04 14.81
C LEU A 94 -8.40 0.75 15.64
N ALA A 95 -7.79 -0.32 15.12
CA ALA A 95 -7.56 -1.57 15.85
C ALA A 95 -6.78 -1.30 17.14
N ILE A 96 -5.67 -0.54 17.07
CA ILE A 96 -4.92 -0.11 18.26
C ILE A 96 -5.82 0.50 19.34
N PHE A 97 -6.80 1.36 19.00
CA PHE A 97 -7.69 1.98 19.99
C PHE A 97 -8.78 1.03 20.54
N LEU A 98 -9.18 0.03 19.76
CA LEU A 98 -10.26 -0.91 20.10
C LEU A 98 -9.74 -2.13 20.88
N ASP A 99 -8.66 -2.76 20.42
CA ASP A 99 -8.08 -3.97 21.02
C ASP A 99 -7.32 -3.65 22.32
N SER A 100 -6.67 -2.48 22.40
CA SER A 100 -6.02 -2.04 23.66
C SER A 100 -7.00 -1.58 24.75
N ALA A 101 -8.29 -1.48 24.42
CA ALA A 101 -9.36 -0.90 25.25
C ALA A 101 -9.11 0.55 25.74
N ILE A 102 -8.23 1.33 25.07
CA ILE A 102 -8.07 2.78 25.31
C ILE A 102 -9.42 3.49 25.18
N ILE A 103 -10.26 3.07 24.23
CA ILE A 103 -11.68 3.42 24.23
C ILE A 103 -12.40 2.34 25.05
N PRO A 104 -12.94 2.66 26.24
CA PRO A 104 -13.59 1.66 27.07
C PRO A 104 -14.90 1.16 26.45
N THR A 105 -15.13 -0.15 26.52
CA THR A 105 -16.29 -0.84 25.93
C THR A 105 -17.65 -0.33 26.42
N TYR A 106 -17.72 0.19 27.66
CA TYR A 106 -18.94 0.80 28.22
C TYR A 106 -19.29 2.17 27.60
N SER A 107 -18.37 2.80 26.86
CA SER A 107 -18.60 4.10 26.25
C SER A 107 -19.38 3.97 24.95
N GLN A 108 -20.37 4.85 24.76
CA GLN A 108 -21.12 4.94 23.50
C GLN A 108 -20.21 5.29 22.30
N VAL A 109 -19.00 5.81 22.54
CA VAL A 109 -17.98 6.05 21.51
C VAL A 109 -17.48 4.74 20.91
N TYR A 110 -17.33 3.67 21.70
CA TYR A 110 -16.85 2.36 21.26
C TYR A 110 -17.70 1.80 20.12
N LEU A 111 -19.03 1.84 20.27
CA LEU A 111 -19.99 1.40 19.24
C LEU A 111 -19.72 2.03 17.87
N TRP A 112 -19.49 3.34 17.81
CA TRP A 112 -19.26 4.04 16.56
C TRP A 112 -17.88 3.72 15.97
N PHE A 113 -16.83 3.61 16.80
CA PHE A 113 -15.49 3.26 16.34
C PHE A 113 -15.44 1.81 15.81
N THR A 114 -16.08 0.86 16.50
CA THR A 114 -16.22 -0.52 16.02
C THR A 114 -17.01 -0.58 14.72
N ALA A 115 -18.09 0.20 14.56
CA ALA A 115 -18.83 0.26 13.29
C ALA A 115 -17.99 0.82 12.13
N VAL A 116 -17.17 1.85 12.37
CA VAL A 116 -16.21 2.37 11.37
C VAL A 116 -15.15 1.32 11.04
N TYR A 117 -14.64 0.59 12.02
CA TYR A 117 -13.66 -0.48 11.80
C TYR A 117 -14.22 -1.63 10.94
N VAL A 118 -15.44 -2.11 11.22
CA VAL A 118 -16.13 -3.11 10.39
C VAL A 118 -16.38 -2.58 8.96
N GLY A 119 -16.77 -1.31 8.82
CA GLY A 119 -16.88 -0.65 7.52
C GLY A 119 -15.55 -0.62 6.76
N LEU A 120 -14.44 -0.26 7.42
CA LEU A 120 -13.11 -0.23 6.82
C LEU A 120 -12.63 -1.62 6.41
N SER A 121 -12.79 -2.63 7.27
CA SER A 121 -12.52 -4.04 6.93
C SER A 121 -13.24 -4.44 5.64
N THR A 122 -14.55 -4.18 5.56
CA THR A 122 -15.37 -4.45 4.36
C THR A 122 -14.80 -3.72 3.11
N ALA A 123 -14.43 -2.45 3.26
CA ALA A 123 -13.86 -1.66 2.17
C ALA A 123 -12.46 -2.12 1.74
N ILE A 124 -11.63 -2.62 2.66
CA ILE A 124 -10.29 -3.14 2.38
C ILE A 124 -10.38 -4.41 1.53
N PHE A 125 -11.23 -5.37 1.90
CA PHE A 125 -11.41 -6.61 1.13
C PHE A 125 -12.06 -6.35 -0.23
N TRP A 126 -13.00 -5.40 -0.33
CA TRP A 126 -13.53 -4.95 -1.62
C TRP A 126 -12.43 -4.27 -2.48
N CYS A 127 -11.64 -3.38 -1.89
CA CYS A 127 -10.54 -2.70 -2.57
C CYS A 127 -9.49 -3.70 -3.08
N LEU A 128 -9.16 -4.73 -2.30
CA LEU A 128 -8.29 -5.83 -2.72
C LEU A 128 -8.85 -6.57 -3.93
N LEU A 129 -10.14 -6.95 -3.90
CA LEU A 129 -10.82 -7.60 -5.02
C LEU A 129 -10.79 -6.73 -6.28
N VAL A 130 -11.09 -5.43 -6.18
CA VAL A 130 -11.06 -4.50 -7.34
C VAL A 130 -9.64 -4.34 -7.88
N ASN A 131 -8.63 -4.21 -7.01
CA ASN A 131 -7.22 -4.20 -7.43
C ASN A 131 -6.85 -5.48 -8.22
N GLY A 132 -7.43 -6.63 -7.85
CA GLY A 132 -7.25 -7.90 -8.57
C GLY A 132 -7.74 -7.91 -10.03
N PHE A 133 -8.64 -6.99 -10.41
CA PHE A 133 -9.08 -6.81 -11.81
C PHE A 133 -8.19 -5.84 -12.60
N VAL A 134 -7.45 -4.95 -11.94
CA VAL A 134 -6.59 -3.94 -12.62
C VAL A 134 -5.53 -4.61 -13.50
N GLY A 135 -4.95 -5.72 -13.03
CA GLY A 135 -3.96 -6.47 -13.79
C GLY A 135 -4.46 -7.11 -15.10
N PHE A 136 -5.77 -7.18 -15.32
CA PHE A 136 -6.36 -7.62 -16.61
C PHE A 136 -6.57 -6.46 -17.60
N GLN A 137 -6.26 -5.21 -17.21
CA GLN A 137 -6.38 -4.02 -18.05
C GLN A 137 -7.77 -3.80 -18.69
N PHE A 138 -8.84 -4.29 -18.05
CA PHE A 138 -10.23 -4.07 -18.51
C PHE A 138 -10.65 -2.60 -18.57
N ALA A 139 -9.99 -1.75 -17.77
CA ALA A 139 -10.03 -0.31 -17.87
C ALA A 139 -8.59 0.20 -17.89
N GLU A 140 -8.33 1.31 -18.58
CA GLU A 140 -7.03 1.96 -18.58
C GLU A 140 -6.65 2.37 -17.15
N ASP A 141 -5.55 1.78 -16.67
CA ASP A 141 -5.01 2.00 -15.33
C ASP A 141 -4.57 3.45 -15.11
N GLY A 142 -4.68 3.94 -13.87
CA GLY A 142 -4.36 5.33 -13.54
C GLY A 142 -5.28 6.39 -14.14
N THR A 143 -6.27 6.03 -14.97
CA THR A 143 -7.27 6.99 -15.45
C THR A 143 -8.10 7.56 -14.29
N PRO A 144 -8.57 8.83 -14.39
CA PRO A 144 -9.47 9.39 -13.40
C PRO A 144 -10.74 8.55 -13.19
N GLN A 145 -11.24 7.89 -14.24
CA GLN A 145 -12.41 7.01 -14.18
C GLN A 145 -12.15 5.76 -13.32
N SER A 146 -11.03 5.04 -13.55
CA SER A 146 -10.63 3.90 -12.72
C SER A 146 -10.52 4.29 -11.24
N LEU A 147 -9.82 5.40 -10.96
CA LEU A 147 -9.60 5.87 -9.60
C LEU A 147 -10.87 6.32 -8.87
N TRP A 148 -11.78 7.01 -9.57
CA TRP A 148 -13.07 7.39 -8.98
C TRP A 148 -14.01 6.20 -8.79
N PHE A 149 -14.00 5.22 -9.70
CA PHE A 149 -14.75 3.97 -9.54
C PHE A 149 -14.27 3.18 -8.31
N LEU A 150 -12.95 2.99 -8.18
CA LEU A 150 -12.36 2.26 -7.05
C LEU A 150 -12.65 2.95 -5.71
N ARG A 151 -12.50 4.28 -5.64
CA ARG A 151 -12.83 5.07 -4.44
C ARG A 151 -14.32 5.03 -4.08
N LEU A 152 -15.20 5.26 -5.06
CA LEU A 152 -16.64 5.32 -4.83
C LEU A 152 -17.21 3.95 -4.46
N SER A 153 -16.78 2.88 -5.14
CA SER A 153 -17.21 1.52 -4.80
C SER A 153 -16.71 1.09 -3.41
N SER A 154 -15.44 1.39 -3.06
CA SER A 154 -14.94 1.15 -1.70
C SER A 154 -15.69 1.97 -0.64
N LEU A 155 -16.10 3.21 -0.95
CA LEU A 155 -16.93 4.03 -0.06
C LEU A 155 -18.36 3.47 0.10
N VAL A 156 -18.94 2.88 -0.95
CA VAL A 156 -20.23 2.18 -0.86
C VAL A 156 -20.12 0.94 0.03
N PHE A 157 -19.09 0.10 -0.15
CA PHE A 157 -18.89 -1.07 0.70
C PHE A 157 -18.52 -0.71 2.15
N PHE A 158 -17.77 0.39 2.37
CA PHE A 158 -17.62 0.99 3.70
C PHE A 158 -18.99 1.33 4.32
N GLY A 159 -19.85 2.04 3.58
CA GLY A 159 -21.18 2.42 4.03
C GLY A 159 -22.08 1.22 4.34
N VAL A 160 -22.00 0.13 3.55
CA VAL A 160 -22.73 -1.13 3.80
C VAL A 160 -22.27 -1.78 5.10
N GLY A 161 -20.95 -1.94 5.31
CA GLY A 161 -20.41 -2.52 6.54
C GLY A 161 -20.70 -1.68 7.79
N PHE A 162 -20.56 -0.35 7.68
CA PHE A 162 -20.91 0.60 8.72
C PHE A 162 -22.40 0.59 9.08
N PHE A 163 -23.29 0.51 8.07
CA PHE A 163 -24.73 0.44 8.29
C PHE A 163 -25.15 -0.86 8.96
N ILE A 164 -24.68 -2.01 8.47
CA ILE A 164 -25.05 -3.33 9.01
C ILE A 164 -24.55 -3.49 10.45
N SER A 165 -23.32 -3.07 10.75
CA SER A 165 -22.79 -3.09 12.13
C SER A 165 -23.58 -2.16 13.05
N THR A 166 -23.80 -0.89 12.65
CA THR A 166 -24.61 0.07 13.44
C THR A 166 -26.04 -0.42 13.66
N ALA A 167 -26.68 -1.01 12.65
CA ALA A 167 -28.03 -1.57 12.75
C ALA A 167 -28.07 -2.77 13.70
N THR A 168 -27.07 -3.65 13.66
CA THR A 168 -26.91 -4.78 14.58
C THR A 168 -26.76 -4.29 16.02
N PHE A 169 -25.81 -3.39 16.29
CA PHE A 169 -25.53 -2.91 17.66
C PHE A 169 -26.68 -2.12 18.29
N LYS A 170 -27.48 -1.39 17.48
CA LYS A 170 -28.60 -0.58 17.98
C LYS A 170 -29.98 -1.24 17.89
N GLY A 171 -30.09 -2.44 17.32
CA GLY A 171 -31.38 -3.12 17.17
C GLY A 171 -32.31 -2.47 16.12
N ILE A 172 -31.74 -1.99 15.01
CA ILE A 172 -32.47 -1.24 13.97
C ILE A 172 -32.65 -2.13 12.72
N ALA A 173 -33.72 -1.87 11.94
CA ALA A 173 -33.99 -2.53 10.66
C ALA A 173 -34.12 -4.07 10.72
N GLY A 174 -34.64 -4.61 11.83
CA GLY A 174 -34.85 -6.05 12.02
C GLY A 174 -33.60 -6.84 12.39
N MET A 175 -32.44 -6.18 12.47
CA MET A 175 -31.23 -6.72 13.10
C MET A 175 -31.28 -6.44 14.61
N SER A 176 -30.59 -7.25 15.40
CA SER A 176 -30.47 -7.05 16.85
C SER A 176 -29.12 -7.59 17.35
N PRO A 177 -28.67 -7.22 18.55
CA PRO A 177 -27.49 -7.83 19.18
C PRO A 177 -27.60 -9.36 19.39
N THR A 178 -28.80 -9.93 19.19
CA THR A 178 -29.13 -11.36 19.22
C THR A 178 -29.40 -11.97 17.83
N SER A 179 -29.58 -11.16 16.78
CA SER A 179 -29.84 -11.57 15.39
C SER A 179 -28.73 -11.02 14.49
N GLN A 180 -27.62 -11.75 14.49
CA GLN A 180 -26.30 -11.24 14.12
C GLN A 180 -25.87 -11.65 12.70
N ALA A 181 -26.76 -12.32 11.96
CA ALA A 181 -26.45 -12.93 10.67
C ALA A 181 -25.95 -11.93 9.61
N GLY A 182 -26.44 -10.68 9.63
CA GLY A 182 -25.94 -9.63 8.75
C GLY A 182 -24.46 -9.29 9.01
N LEU A 183 -24.10 -9.09 10.29
CA LEU A 183 -22.73 -8.85 10.71
C LEU A 183 -21.83 -10.06 10.42
N TYR A 184 -22.32 -11.29 10.60
CA TYR A 184 -21.60 -12.52 10.28
C TYR A 184 -21.22 -12.59 8.79
N ILE A 185 -22.16 -12.29 7.89
CA ILE A 185 -21.90 -12.27 6.44
C ILE A 185 -20.86 -11.21 6.09
N VAL A 186 -20.98 -10.00 6.62
CA VAL A 186 -20.09 -8.87 6.31
C VAL A 186 -18.67 -9.07 6.86
N GLN A 187 -18.52 -9.54 8.10
CA GLN A 187 -17.23 -9.59 8.78
C GLN A 187 -16.45 -10.89 8.52
N LEU A 188 -17.12 -12.01 8.20
CA LEU A 188 -16.48 -13.32 8.05
C LEU A 188 -16.58 -13.84 6.61
N ILE A 189 -17.80 -13.95 6.05
CA ILE A 189 -18.00 -14.59 4.74
C ILE A 189 -17.49 -13.70 3.61
N PHE A 190 -17.83 -12.42 3.61
CA PHE A 190 -17.49 -11.48 2.55
C PHE A 190 -15.97 -11.32 2.34
N PRO A 191 -15.13 -11.17 3.39
CA PRO A 191 -13.66 -11.20 3.27
C PRO A 191 -13.13 -12.48 2.61
N ILE A 192 -13.60 -13.65 3.05
CA ILE A 192 -13.16 -14.95 2.49
C ILE A 192 -13.52 -15.03 1.01
N VAL A 193 -14.75 -14.66 0.63
CA VAL A 193 -15.18 -14.63 -0.78
C VAL A 193 -14.33 -13.65 -1.61
N CYS A 194 -14.03 -12.47 -1.07
CA CYS A 194 -13.18 -11.49 -1.76
C CYS A 194 -11.75 -12.01 -1.99
N VAL A 195 -11.13 -12.61 -0.97
CA VAL A 195 -9.79 -13.19 -1.07
C VAL A 195 -9.76 -14.39 -2.03
N LEU A 196 -10.76 -15.28 -1.99
CA LEU A 196 -10.83 -16.41 -2.92
C LEU A 196 -10.94 -15.96 -4.38
N ILE A 197 -11.79 -14.96 -4.67
CA ILE A 197 -11.91 -14.36 -6.01
C ILE A 197 -10.59 -13.69 -6.40
N TYR A 198 -9.99 -12.88 -5.52
CA TYR A 198 -8.72 -12.21 -5.77
C TYR A 198 -7.59 -13.21 -6.11
N VAL A 199 -7.41 -14.25 -5.30
CA VAL A 199 -6.39 -15.30 -5.51
C VAL A 199 -6.64 -16.04 -6.82
N PHE A 200 -7.88 -16.44 -7.11
CA PHE A 200 -8.22 -17.08 -8.38
C PHE A 200 -7.87 -16.20 -9.58
N LEU A 201 -8.22 -14.91 -9.54
CA LEU A 201 -7.89 -13.94 -10.57
C LEU A 201 -6.38 -13.78 -10.75
N GLN A 202 -5.60 -13.65 -9.67
CA GLN A 202 -4.14 -13.48 -9.78
C GLN A 202 -3.46 -14.73 -10.32
N VAL A 203 -3.91 -15.92 -9.92
CA VAL A 203 -3.40 -17.19 -10.46
C VAL A 203 -3.69 -17.32 -11.96
N VAL A 204 -4.91 -16.97 -12.40
CA VAL A 204 -5.26 -16.98 -13.83
C VAL A 204 -4.40 -15.98 -14.62
N LEU A 205 -4.22 -14.76 -14.09
CA LEU A 205 -3.38 -13.73 -14.69
C LEU A 205 -1.94 -14.21 -14.88
N VAL A 206 -1.29 -14.69 -13.81
CA VAL A 206 0.12 -15.13 -13.89
C VAL A 206 0.29 -16.34 -14.81
N ILE A 207 -0.62 -17.32 -14.79
CA ILE A 207 -0.51 -18.51 -15.65
C ILE A 207 -0.77 -18.21 -17.13
N ARG A 208 -1.61 -17.21 -17.45
CA ARG A 208 -2.00 -16.91 -18.84
C ARG A 208 -1.23 -15.77 -19.49
N THR A 209 -0.66 -14.86 -18.71
CA THR A 209 -0.14 -13.58 -19.21
C THR A 209 1.35 -13.37 -18.93
N LEU A 210 1.91 -13.97 -17.86
CA LEU A 210 3.31 -13.77 -17.48
C LEU A 210 4.17 -14.99 -17.79
N ASP A 211 5.37 -14.73 -18.32
CA ASP A 211 6.41 -15.75 -18.50
C ASP A 211 7.12 -16.09 -17.18
N ASP A 212 7.35 -15.09 -16.29
CA ASP A 212 7.89 -15.32 -14.94
C ASP A 212 6.83 -15.95 -14.03
N ARG A 213 7.12 -17.15 -13.53
CA ARG A 213 6.26 -17.91 -12.61
C ARG A 213 6.53 -17.59 -11.14
N TRP A 214 7.59 -16.84 -10.81
CA TRP A 214 7.94 -16.47 -9.44
C TRP A 214 6.78 -15.83 -8.64
N PRO A 215 5.94 -14.95 -9.21
CA PRO A 215 4.80 -14.37 -8.49
C PRO A 215 3.77 -15.38 -7.97
N LEU A 216 3.72 -16.61 -8.51
CA LEU A 216 2.87 -17.68 -7.96
C LEU A 216 3.27 -18.06 -6.52
N GLY A 217 4.57 -17.97 -6.20
CA GLY A 217 5.06 -18.18 -4.84
C GLY A 217 4.52 -17.12 -3.89
N ASP A 218 4.53 -15.84 -4.30
CA ASP A 218 4.01 -14.74 -3.48
C ASP A 218 2.51 -14.89 -3.22
N ILE A 219 1.71 -15.26 -4.24
CA ILE A 219 0.28 -15.56 -4.08
C ILE A 219 0.05 -16.75 -3.14
N ALA A 220 0.81 -17.84 -3.30
CA ALA A 220 0.67 -19.05 -2.49
C ALA A 220 1.00 -18.79 -1.00
N PHE A 221 2.08 -18.07 -0.71
CA PHE A 221 2.41 -17.67 0.66
C PHE A 221 1.39 -16.67 1.24
N GLY A 222 0.89 -15.71 0.45
CA GLY A 222 -0.16 -14.79 0.89
C GLY A 222 -1.46 -15.52 1.27
N ALA A 223 -1.91 -16.45 0.44
CA ALA A 223 -3.07 -17.29 0.73
C ALA A 223 -2.84 -18.21 1.94
N LEU A 224 -1.64 -18.78 2.09
CA LEU A 224 -1.25 -19.59 3.25
C LEU A 224 -1.29 -18.77 4.53
N PHE A 225 -0.70 -17.56 4.57
CA PHE A 225 -0.72 -16.72 5.76
C PHE A 225 -2.13 -16.25 6.10
N PHE A 226 -2.96 -15.89 5.12
CA PHE A 226 -4.37 -15.56 5.37
C PHE A 226 -5.14 -16.74 5.97
N ALA A 227 -5.04 -17.94 5.37
CA ALA A 227 -5.71 -19.14 5.87
C ALA A 227 -5.20 -19.56 7.26
N ALA A 228 -3.88 -19.50 7.49
CA ALA A 228 -3.27 -19.76 8.79
C ALA A 228 -3.74 -18.76 9.85
N GLY A 229 -3.83 -17.47 9.52
CA GLY A 229 -4.37 -16.43 10.40
C GLY A 229 -5.80 -16.74 10.82
N CYS A 230 -6.70 -17.03 9.87
CA CYS A 230 -8.07 -17.42 10.16
C CYS A 230 -8.15 -18.70 11.03
N ILE A 231 -7.33 -19.72 10.74
CA ILE A 231 -7.35 -20.98 11.49
C ILE A 231 -6.81 -20.81 12.91
N LEU A 232 -5.70 -20.09 13.10
CA LEU A 232 -5.13 -19.83 14.42
C LEU A 232 -6.06 -18.96 15.27
N MET A 233 -6.67 -17.94 14.66
CA MET A 233 -7.54 -16.99 15.34
C MET A 233 -8.92 -17.56 15.69
N PHE A 234 -9.55 -18.35 14.81
CA PHE A 234 -10.91 -18.86 15.05
C PHE A 234 -10.98 -20.30 15.56
N ALA A 235 -9.97 -21.15 15.33
CA ALA A 235 -10.05 -22.57 15.70
C ALA A 235 -9.04 -23.01 16.78
N PHE A 236 -7.98 -22.23 17.03
CA PHE A 236 -6.92 -22.59 17.97
C PHE A 236 -6.64 -21.55 19.08
N SER A 237 -7.45 -20.48 19.17
CA SER A 237 -7.21 -19.36 20.08
C SER A 237 -7.15 -19.80 21.56
N ASP A 238 -8.08 -20.62 22.02
CA ASP A 238 -8.11 -21.13 23.41
C ASP A 238 -6.85 -21.95 23.74
N GLN A 239 -6.47 -22.87 22.84
CA GLN A 239 -5.32 -23.75 23.02
C GLN A 239 -3.99 -22.97 22.99
N ILE A 240 -3.93 -21.90 22.18
CA ILE A 240 -2.81 -20.95 22.17
C ILE A 240 -2.78 -20.20 23.50
N CYS A 241 -3.92 -19.69 23.97
CA CYS A 241 -4.05 -18.88 25.17
C CYS A 241 -3.65 -19.65 26.45
N GLU A 242 -4.18 -20.86 26.64
CA GLU A 242 -3.77 -21.75 27.73
C GLU A 242 -2.30 -22.17 27.61
N GLY A 243 -1.85 -22.57 26.41
CA GLY A 243 -0.48 -23.00 26.15
C GLY A 243 0.57 -21.90 26.37
N ALA A 244 0.20 -20.65 26.05
CA ALA A 244 1.01 -19.45 26.28
C ALA A 244 0.79 -18.83 27.67
N LYS A 245 0.05 -19.49 28.58
CA LYS A 245 -0.22 -19.03 29.95
C LYS A 245 -0.81 -17.61 30.01
N HIS A 246 -1.75 -17.30 29.13
CA HIS A 246 -2.38 -15.98 28.97
C HIS A 246 -1.41 -14.84 28.63
N TYR A 247 -0.24 -15.10 28.02
CA TYR A 247 0.61 -14.02 27.47
C TYR A 247 0.26 -13.68 26.00
N LEU A 248 -0.18 -14.68 25.24
CA LEU A 248 -0.57 -14.58 23.82
C LEU A 248 -1.86 -15.36 23.61
N ASP A 249 -2.64 -14.99 22.61
CA ASP A 249 -3.94 -15.55 22.23
C ASP A 249 -4.07 -15.63 20.70
N GLY A 250 -5.25 -16.02 20.21
CA GLY A 250 -5.51 -16.12 18.77
C GLY A 250 -5.50 -14.78 18.02
N THR A 251 -5.80 -13.65 18.68
CA THR A 251 -5.81 -12.32 18.04
C THR A 251 -4.40 -11.91 17.63
N PHE A 252 -3.40 -12.09 18.51
CA PHE A 252 -2.00 -11.82 18.22
C PHE A 252 -1.52 -12.54 16.95
N PHE A 253 -1.76 -13.84 16.84
CA PHE A 253 -1.36 -14.63 15.67
C PHE A 253 -2.21 -14.30 14.44
N GLY A 254 -3.50 -14.00 14.61
CA GLY A 254 -4.37 -13.52 13.54
C GLY A 254 -3.83 -12.25 12.89
N VAL A 255 -3.56 -11.20 13.69
CA VAL A 255 -3.01 -9.92 13.23
C VAL A 255 -1.62 -10.10 12.61
N LEU A 256 -0.74 -10.90 13.23
CA LEU A 256 0.58 -11.21 12.68
C LEU A 256 0.48 -11.87 11.28
N CYS A 257 -0.38 -12.88 11.13
CA CYS A 257 -0.60 -13.55 9.87
C CYS A 257 -1.28 -12.65 8.82
N MET A 258 -2.19 -11.76 9.24
CA MET A 258 -2.78 -10.74 8.35
C MET A 258 -1.73 -9.75 7.84
N LEU A 259 -0.83 -9.25 8.70
CA LEU A 259 0.29 -8.41 8.30
C LEU A 259 1.19 -9.13 7.27
N LEU A 260 1.54 -10.40 7.53
CA LEU A 260 2.33 -11.20 6.59
C LEU A 260 1.60 -11.40 5.25
N ALA A 261 0.29 -11.64 5.25
CA ALA A 261 -0.50 -11.72 4.03
C ALA A 261 -0.49 -10.41 3.24
N VAL A 262 -0.66 -9.25 3.91
CA VAL A 262 -0.56 -7.92 3.28
C VAL A 262 0.84 -7.66 2.71
N MET A 263 1.89 -8.09 3.40
CA MET A 263 3.27 -8.02 2.88
C MET A 263 3.48 -8.89 1.64
N MET A 264 2.82 -10.05 1.54
CA MET A 264 2.85 -10.88 0.33
C MET A 264 2.05 -10.26 -0.83
N VAL A 265 0.93 -9.57 -0.56
CA VAL A 265 0.22 -8.76 -1.56
C VAL A 265 1.11 -7.64 -2.11
N TYR A 266 1.86 -6.94 -1.24
CA TYR A 266 2.87 -5.96 -1.67
C TYR A 266 3.95 -6.61 -2.54
N LYS A 267 4.54 -7.73 -2.11
CA LYS A 267 5.58 -8.43 -2.87
C LYS A 267 5.09 -8.91 -4.24
N TYR A 268 3.87 -9.45 -4.29
CA TYR A 268 3.24 -9.83 -5.55
C TYR A 268 3.15 -8.63 -6.52
N TRP A 269 2.62 -7.49 -6.06
CA TRP A 269 2.54 -6.26 -6.86
C TRP A 269 3.91 -5.74 -7.30
N ASP A 270 4.91 -5.78 -6.40
CA ASP A 270 6.29 -5.36 -6.70
C ASP A 270 6.95 -6.28 -7.74
N SER A 271 6.69 -7.59 -7.66
CA SER A 271 7.23 -8.64 -8.53
C SER A 271 6.69 -8.59 -9.95
N ILE A 272 5.46 -8.10 -10.17
CA ILE A 272 4.86 -7.87 -11.49
C ILE A 272 5.13 -6.46 -12.06
N THR A 273 5.81 -5.59 -11.31
CA THR A 273 6.17 -4.21 -11.71
C THR A 273 7.69 -3.96 -11.66
N LYS A 274 8.50 -5.00 -11.96
CA LYS A 274 9.97 -4.91 -11.91
C LYS A 274 10.56 -4.00 -12.99
N GLU A 275 9.92 -3.94 -14.16
CA GLU A 275 10.44 -3.35 -15.40
C GLU A 275 10.59 -1.80 -15.34
N ASP A 276 9.92 -1.12 -14.39
CA ASP A 276 10.05 0.35 -14.23
C ASP A 276 11.43 0.80 -13.71
N LEU A 277 12.17 -0.09 -13.07
CA LEU A 277 13.44 0.25 -12.41
C LEU A 277 14.64 0.20 -13.38
N GLU A 278 14.60 -0.63 -14.42
CA GLU A 278 15.67 -0.71 -15.42
C GLU A 278 15.76 0.54 -16.28
N PHE A 279 14.62 1.15 -16.65
CA PHE A 279 14.61 2.42 -17.39
C PHE A 279 15.10 3.63 -16.55
N SER A 280 15.13 3.51 -15.22
CA SER A 280 15.67 4.56 -14.33
C SER A 280 17.20 4.50 -14.16
N VAL A 281 17.87 3.42 -14.61
CA VAL A 281 19.34 3.26 -14.51
C VAL A 281 20.00 3.21 -15.90
N GLY A 282 19.49 4.03 -16.84
CA GLY A 282 20.01 4.14 -18.21
C GLY A 282 20.59 5.50 -18.61
N SER A 283 20.47 6.55 -17.78
CA SER A 283 20.94 7.91 -18.13
C SER A 283 22.40 8.21 -17.77
N LYS A 284 23.17 7.18 -17.36
CA LYS A 284 24.60 7.16 -17.65
C LYS A 284 24.79 6.48 -18.99
N SER A 285 24.77 7.30 -20.04
CA SER A 285 25.24 6.97 -21.38
C SER A 285 26.46 6.05 -21.32
N ALA A 286 26.43 4.96 -22.08
CA ALA A 286 27.59 4.12 -22.35
C ALA A 286 28.62 4.90 -23.20
N VAL A 287 29.35 5.78 -22.53
CA VAL A 287 30.59 6.39 -23.00
C VAL A 287 31.71 5.48 -22.52
N TRP A 288 32.76 5.34 -23.34
CA TRP A 288 33.93 4.46 -23.15
C TRP A 288 33.65 2.96 -23.46
N GLU A 289 34.26 2.32 -24.46
CA GLU A 289 35.22 2.79 -25.47
C GLU A 289 35.02 2.05 -26.80
N VAL A 290 35.14 2.76 -27.93
CA VAL A 290 35.66 2.15 -29.16
C VAL A 290 37.16 2.31 -29.12
N LYS A 291 37.88 1.25 -28.75
CA LYS A 291 39.33 1.17 -28.98
C LYS A 291 39.57 0.76 -30.43
N ASP A 292 39.84 1.74 -31.30
CA ASP A 292 40.37 1.46 -32.63
C ASP A 292 41.74 0.75 -32.51
N PRO A 293 41.92 -0.48 -33.02
CA PRO A 293 43.14 -1.25 -32.77
C PRO A 293 44.39 -0.77 -33.54
N LEU A 294 44.29 0.29 -34.35
CA LEU A 294 45.31 0.65 -35.35
C LEU A 294 46.23 1.81 -34.98
N LEU A 295 46.13 2.37 -33.76
CA LEU A 295 47.05 3.41 -33.26
C LEU A 295 47.75 2.98 -31.97
N GLY A 296 48.58 1.93 -32.10
CA GLY A 296 49.56 1.56 -31.08
C GLY A 296 50.79 2.50 -31.08
N PRO A 297 51.32 2.92 -29.92
CA PRO A 297 52.45 3.84 -29.85
C PRO A 297 53.79 3.14 -30.12
N GLY A 298 54.31 3.26 -31.34
CA GLY A 298 55.66 2.78 -31.68
C GLY A 298 55.81 2.35 -33.13
N GLY A 299 56.03 3.31 -34.04
CA GLY A 299 56.28 3.05 -35.46
C GLY A 299 56.96 4.25 -36.09
N ALA A 300 58.21 4.06 -36.53
CA ALA A 300 59.10 5.10 -37.03
C ALA A 300 58.50 5.98 -38.13
N GLY A 301 58.94 7.24 -38.15
CA GLY A 301 58.38 8.29 -38.98
C GLY A 301 58.44 8.09 -40.49
N SER A 302 57.67 8.95 -41.16
CA SER A 302 57.78 9.24 -42.58
C SER A 302 57.91 10.74 -42.75
N GLU A 303 59.11 11.15 -43.19
CA GLU A 303 59.30 12.45 -43.81
C GLU A 303 58.52 12.53 -45.14
N PHE A 304 58.41 13.76 -45.63
CA PHE A 304 57.96 14.16 -46.96
C PHE A 304 58.14 13.11 -48.07
N ASP A 305 57.15 13.02 -48.96
CA ASP A 305 57.50 13.29 -50.35
C ASP A 305 56.36 13.95 -51.15
N ASN A 306 56.77 14.59 -52.25
CA ASN A 306 56.01 15.60 -52.98
C ASN A 306 55.97 15.19 -54.47
N GLN A 307 54.80 15.00 -55.10
CA GLN A 307 54.58 15.33 -56.54
C GLN A 307 53.18 14.98 -57.12
N SER A 308 52.54 16.03 -57.61
CA SER A 308 51.76 16.18 -58.86
C SER A 308 51.53 14.99 -59.84
N SER A 309 50.29 14.86 -60.30
CA SER A 309 49.85 14.88 -61.74
C SER A 309 48.31 14.89 -61.81
N ALA A 310 47.67 15.95 -62.35
CA ALA A 310 47.18 16.10 -63.74
C ALA A 310 46.01 15.15 -64.13
N GLY A 311 44.87 15.56 -64.72
CA GLY A 311 44.28 16.87 -65.07
C GLY A 311 42.74 16.74 -65.01
N GLY A 312 41.85 17.64 -65.43
CA GLY A 312 41.86 18.88 -66.19
C GLY A 312 40.39 19.38 -66.30
N GLY A 313 40.18 20.67 -66.59
CA GLY A 313 38.85 21.33 -66.57
C GLY A 313 37.84 20.89 -67.64
N GLY A 314 36.64 21.46 -67.71
CA GLY A 314 36.05 22.53 -66.89
C GLY A 314 34.70 23.03 -67.43
N GLY A 315 33.93 23.76 -66.61
CA GLY A 315 32.62 24.35 -66.96
C GLY A 315 31.43 23.36 -66.94
N GLY A 316 30.22 23.72 -66.50
CA GLY A 316 29.76 24.94 -65.84
C GLY A 316 28.22 24.99 -65.77
N GLY A 317 27.67 25.63 -64.72
CA GLY A 317 26.26 26.08 -64.70
C GLY A 317 25.34 25.48 -63.62
N GLY A 318 24.70 26.37 -62.84
CA GLY A 318 23.37 26.16 -62.24
C GLY A 318 23.29 25.79 -60.76
N GLY A 319 22.51 26.56 -59.99
CA GLY A 319 21.93 26.13 -58.71
C GLY A 319 22.36 26.95 -57.49
N ASP A 320 21.55 27.96 -57.13
CA ASP A 320 21.83 28.85 -56.01
C ASP A 320 21.87 28.16 -54.64
N ARG A 321 22.82 28.60 -53.82
CA ARG A 321 22.84 28.34 -52.36
C ARG A 321 22.06 29.44 -51.65
N SER A 322 21.10 29.07 -50.82
CA SER A 322 20.60 29.96 -49.75
C SER A 322 19.99 29.16 -48.60
N MET A 323 20.78 28.99 -47.53
CA MET A 323 20.23 28.87 -46.18
C MET A 323 20.28 30.24 -45.51
N PRO A 324 19.26 30.58 -44.71
CA PRO A 324 19.53 30.87 -43.30
C PRO A 324 18.49 30.21 -42.38
N GLY A 325 18.75 29.97 -41.10
CA GLY A 325 19.97 30.19 -40.32
C GLY A 325 19.69 29.86 -38.84
N ARG A 326 20.65 29.26 -38.13
CA ARG A 326 20.57 29.09 -36.67
C ARG A 326 20.76 30.44 -35.97
N LEU A 327 19.97 30.71 -34.93
CA LEU A 327 20.14 31.86 -34.05
C LEU A 327 21.01 31.50 -32.83
N ALA A 328 22.10 32.25 -32.65
CA ALA A 328 22.86 32.38 -31.41
C ALA A 328 23.45 33.82 -31.33
N ALA A 329 23.61 34.36 -30.11
CA ALA A 329 24.02 35.75 -29.79
C ALA A 329 25.56 35.98 -29.95
N PRO A 330 26.24 37.10 -29.54
CA PRO A 330 25.79 38.29 -28.76
C PRO A 330 26.44 39.70 -29.07
N GLY A 331 25.99 40.76 -28.35
CA GLY A 331 26.70 42.07 -28.16
C GLY A 331 25.77 43.32 -28.00
N GLN A 332 26.16 44.52 -27.52
CA GLN A 332 27.29 45.01 -26.68
C GLN A 332 26.98 46.41 -26.02
N LYS A 333 27.73 46.74 -24.93
CA LYS A 333 28.15 48.03 -24.25
C LYS A 333 27.51 49.40 -24.62
N MET A 334 27.30 50.37 -23.70
CA MET A 334 28.33 51.08 -22.87
C MET A 334 27.74 52.09 -21.84
N GLY A 335 28.39 52.34 -20.67
CA GLY A 335 28.07 53.46 -19.73
C GLY A 335 28.48 53.25 -18.23
N TYR A 336 29.06 54.26 -17.57
CA TYR A 336 29.59 54.34 -16.16
C TYR A 336 29.48 55.83 -15.69
N PRO A 337 29.80 56.33 -14.44
CA PRO A 337 30.42 55.75 -13.21
C PRO A 337 29.69 56.20 -11.87
N PRO A 338 30.31 56.46 -10.68
CA PRO A 338 30.79 55.46 -9.68
C PRO A 338 30.55 55.76 -8.15
N ASN A 339 30.99 54.78 -7.30
CA ASN A 339 31.76 54.91 -6.03
C ASN A 339 31.10 54.89 -4.62
N ASN A 340 31.89 54.40 -3.65
CA ASN A 340 31.65 54.20 -2.21
C ASN A 340 31.90 55.45 -1.33
N GLY A 341 31.27 55.51 -0.14
CA GLY A 341 31.96 56.00 1.08
C GLY A 341 31.21 56.86 2.13
N ALA A 342 31.04 56.28 3.33
CA ALA A 342 31.11 56.90 4.68
C ALA A 342 30.13 57.99 5.21
N GLY A 343 29.77 57.85 6.50
CA GLY A 343 29.12 58.86 7.38
C GLY A 343 27.58 58.94 7.31
N GLY A 344 26.81 59.24 8.38
CA GLY A 344 27.12 59.40 9.81
C GLY A 344 26.03 60.17 10.59
N TYR A 345 25.54 59.60 11.71
CA TYR A 345 24.81 60.21 12.84
C TYR A 345 23.42 60.93 12.72
N ALA A 346 22.59 60.65 13.76
CA ALA A 346 21.48 61.45 14.35
C ALA A 346 20.21 61.75 13.51
N GLY A 347 18.99 61.83 14.09
CA GLY A 347 18.54 61.54 15.47
C GLY A 347 17.15 62.13 15.78
N GLY A 348 16.39 61.53 16.71
CA GLY A 348 15.09 62.02 17.23
C GLY A 348 13.89 61.94 16.26
N GLY A 349 12.62 61.94 16.70
CA GLY A 349 12.06 61.87 18.07
C GLY A 349 10.66 62.51 18.16
N GLY A 350 9.71 61.85 18.84
CA GLY A 350 8.35 62.37 19.13
C GLY A 350 7.34 62.22 17.97
N TYR A 351 6.05 61.94 18.21
CA TYR A 351 5.29 61.78 19.47
C TYR A 351 4.36 60.57 19.39
#